data_AF-A0A1C5WMR9-F1
#
_entry.id   AF-A0A1C5WMR9-F1
#
_cell.length_a   1.000
_cell.length_b   1.000
_cell.length_c   1.000
_cell.angle_alpha   90.00
_cell.angle_beta   90.00
_cell.angle_gamma   90.00
#
_symmetry.space_group_name_H-M   'P 1'
#
loop_
_entity.id
_entity.type
_entity.pdbx_description
1 polymer ?
#
loop_
_entity_poly.entity_id
_entity_poly.type
_entity_poly.pdbx_seq_one_letter_code
_entity_poly.pdbx_strand_id
1 'polypeptide(L)'
;MAKKLIEIVGEYAVGDTHEISVDWNGFNYLIIYGYHINGWFVAIPNWNVCTEIADPDDILYNTERLSKILNNANAGRSLAKSIGKHWEYISKNNK
;
A
#
# COMPACT_ATOMS: atom_id res chain seq x y z
N MET A 1 14.69 -18.44 33.50
CA MET A 1 13.62 -18.02 32.56
C MET A 1 13.45 -19.10 31.51
N ALA A 2 12.23 -19.53 31.20
CA ALA A 2 12.00 -20.45 30.08
C ALA A 2 12.29 -19.72 28.76
N LYS A 3 13.12 -20.31 27.90
CA LYS A 3 13.42 -19.79 26.57
C LYS A 3 12.22 -20.07 25.67
N LYS A 4 11.47 -19.04 25.29
CA LYS A 4 10.38 -19.18 24.30
C LYS A 4 11.02 -19.48 22.94
N LEU A 5 10.62 -20.59 22.32
CA LEU A 5 11.03 -20.94 20.96
C LEU A 5 10.27 -20.07 19.95
N ILE A 6 10.89 -19.80 18.80
CA ILE A 6 10.24 -19.12 17.67
C ILE A 6 9.35 -20.16 16.96
N GLU A 7 8.11 -19.80 16.70
CA GLU A 7 7.14 -20.63 15.97
C GLU A 7 6.47 -19.79 14.88
N ILE A 8 6.45 -20.32 13.66
CA ILE A 8 5.65 -19.78 12.56
C ILE A 8 4.26 -20.41 12.69
N VAL A 9 3.25 -19.60 13.00
CA VAL A 9 1.89 -20.07 13.29
C VAL A 9 1.00 -20.19 12.04
N GLY A 10 1.47 -19.70 10.89
CA GLY A 10 0.74 -19.76 9.63
C GLY A 10 1.50 -19.12 8.48
N GLU A 11 1.12 -19.52 7.27
CA GLU A 11 1.58 -18.97 6.01
C GLU A 11 0.34 -18.55 5.21
N TYR A 12 0.35 -17.33 4.68
CA TYR A 12 -0.79 -16.76 3.96
C TYR A 12 -0.31 -16.21 2.63
N ALA A 13 -1.04 -16.53 1.57
CA ALA A 13 -0.77 -15.98 0.26
C ALA A 13 -1.06 -14.48 0.24
N VAL A 14 -0.22 -13.73 -0.48
CA VAL A 14 -0.45 -12.33 -0.82
C VAL A 14 -0.94 -12.29 -2.25
N GLY A 15 -2.04 -11.56 -2.50
CA GLY A 15 -2.69 -11.45 -3.80
C GLY A 15 -2.66 -10.03 -4.35
N ASP A 16 -3.05 -9.89 -5.61
CA ASP A 16 -3.26 -8.59 -6.28
C ASP A 16 -2.10 -7.61 -6.11
N THR A 17 -0.87 -8.14 -6.12
CA THR A 17 0.34 -7.38 -5.84
C THR A 17 0.85 -6.65 -7.07
N HIS A 18 1.10 -5.35 -6.91
CA HIS A 18 1.68 -4.52 -7.94
C HIS A 18 2.73 -3.59 -7.35
N GLU A 19 3.76 -3.30 -8.15
CA GLU A 19 4.77 -2.29 -7.84
C GLU A 19 4.68 -1.18 -8.89
N ILE A 20 4.57 0.07 -8.42
CA ILE A 20 4.49 1.27 -9.26
C ILE A 20 5.48 2.33 -8.77
N SER A 21 6.03 3.09 -9.73
CA SER A 21 6.85 4.28 -9.44
C SER A 21 6.03 5.53 -9.63
N VAL A 22 5.91 6.36 -8.59
CA VAL A 22 5.16 7.62 -8.62
C VAL A 22 6.11 8.77 -8.36
N ASP A 23 6.30 9.64 -9.36
CA ASP A 23 7.01 10.90 -9.18
C ASP A 23 6.02 12.01 -8.80
N TRP A 24 6.27 12.66 -7.67
CA TRP A 24 5.44 13.75 -7.19
C TRP A 24 6.24 14.77 -6.40
N ASN A 25 6.11 16.05 -6.75
CA ASN A 25 6.71 17.18 -6.05
C ASN A 25 8.24 17.06 -5.83
N GLY A 26 8.97 16.56 -6.84
CA GLY A 26 10.42 16.36 -6.78
C GLY A 26 10.88 15.12 -6.01
N PHE A 27 9.95 14.28 -5.58
CA PHE A 27 10.22 13.03 -4.89
C PHE A 27 9.75 11.83 -5.73
N ASN A 28 10.40 10.70 -5.54
CA ASN A 28 10.00 9.42 -6.11
C ASN A 28 9.51 8.48 -5.01
N TYR A 29 8.39 7.81 -5.25
CA TYR A 29 7.79 6.83 -4.36
C TYR A 29 7.72 5.49 -5.08
N LEU A 30 8.46 4.48 -4.58
CA LEU A 30 8.38 3.10 -5.05
C LEU A 30 7.32 2.39 -4.21
N ILE A 31 6.11 2.27 -4.76
CA ILE A 31 4.92 1.83 -4.03
C ILE A 31 4.64 0.39 -4.41
N ILE A 32 4.62 -0.48 -3.41
CA ILE A 32 4.10 -1.85 -3.52
C ILE A 32 2.74 -1.85 -2.83
N TYR A 33 1.70 -2.35 -3.50
CA TYR A 33 0.39 -2.54 -2.88
C TYR A 33 -0.18 -3.90 -3.27
N GLY A 34 -1.09 -4.42 -2.46
CA GLY A 34 -1.76 -5.70 -2.71
C GLY A 34 -2.68 -6.10 -1.57
N TYR A 35 -3.16 -7.34 -1.61
CA TYR A 35 -4.07 -7.91 -0.62
C TYR A 35 -3.35 -8.95 0.24
N HIS A 36 -3.36 -8.75 1.57
CA HIS A 36 -2.89 -9.72 2.56
C HIS A 36 -4.04 -10.18 3.45
N ILE A 37 -3.76 -11.06 4.42
CA ILE A 37 -4.79 -11.68 5.28
C ILE A 37 -5.78 -10.71 5.95
N ASN A 38 -5.39 -9.47 6.24
CA ASN A 38 -6.26 -8.48 6.89
C ASN A 38 -6.84 -7.43 5.94
N GLY A 39 -6.63 -7.56 4.63
CA GLY A 39 -7.11 -6.60 3.64
C GLY A 39 -5.99 -6.03 2.77
N TRP A 40 -6.21 -4.84 2.24
CA TRP A 40 -5.27 -4.20 1.35
C TRP A 40 -4.14 -3.52 2.13
N PHE A 41 -2.93 -3.53 1.56
CA PHE A 41 -1.77 -2.85 2.11
C PHE A 41 -1.06 -1.99 1.07
N VAL A 42 -0.31 -1.03 1.58
CA VAL A 42 0.69 -0.26 0.83
C VAL A 42 2.01 -0.28 1.60
N ALA A 43 3.09 -0.59 0.90
CA ALA A 43 4.46 -0.41 1.35
C ALA A 43 5.20 0.54 0.41
N ILE A 44 6.00 1.45 0.97
CA ILE A 44 6.87 2.36 0.21
C ILE A 44 8.30 2.17 0.76
N PRO A 45 9.04 1.15 0.29
CA PRO A 45 10.31 0.78 0.91
C PRO A 45 11.35 1.90 0.92
N ASN A 46 11.42 2.68 -0.16
CA ASN A 46 12.38 3.81 -0.25
C ASN A 46 12.05 4.98 0.70
N TRP A 47 10.88 4.95 1.35
CA TRP A 47 10.47 5.89 2.40
C TRP A 47 10.33 5.23 3.78
N ASN A 48 10.63 3.93 3.91
CA ASN A 48 10.49 3.16 5.14
C ASN A 48 9.08 3.22 5.76
N VAL A 49 8.03 3.22 4.94
CA VAL A 49 6.64 3.25 5.42
C VAL A 49 5.83 2.06 4.91
N CYS A 50 4.91 1.57 5.73
CA CYS A 50 3.93 0.54 5.37
C CYS A 50 2.65 0.71 6.20
N THR A 51 1.49 0.55 5.58
CA THR A 51 0.18 0.60 6.26
C THR A 51 -0.86 -0.25 5.54
N GLU A 52 -1.81 -0.77 6.32
CA GLU A 52 -3.11 -1.22 5.81
C GLU A 52 -3.91 -0.02 5.25
N ILE A 53 -4.63 -0.28 4.16
CA ILE A 53 -5.51 0.62 3.42
C ILE A 53 -6.86 -0.07 3.15
N ALA A 54 -7.85 0.67 2.64
CA ALA A 54 -9.08 0.09 2.12
C ALA A 54 -8.85 -0.41 0.68
N ASP A 55 -9.93 -0.73 -0.05
CA ASP A 55 -9.82 -1.04 -1.49
C ASP A 55 -9.02 0.07 -2.21
N PRO A 56 -8.17 -0.24 -3.20
CA PRO A 56 -7.42 0.76 -3.94
C PRO A 56 -8.26 1.90 -4.52
N ASP A 57 -9.55 1.67 -4.79
CA ASP A 57 -10.48 2.68 -5.27
C ASP A 57 -11.06 3.62 -4.18
N ASP A 58 -10.93 3.30 -2.88
CA ASP A 58 -11.32 4.16 -1.77
C ASP A 58 -10.28 5.27 -1.53
N ILE A 59 -10.32 6.27 -2.39
CA ILE A 59 -9.38 7.39 -2.36
C ILE A 59 -9.45 8.17 -1.05
N LEU A 60 -10.62 8.26 -0.41
CA LEU A 60 -10.79 9.09 0.80
C LEU A 60 -10.10 8.43 1.99
N TYR A 61 -10.42 7.17 2.27
CA TYR A 61 -9.80 6.43 3.37
C TYR A 61 -8.29 6.28 3.15
N ASN A 62 -7.89 5.95 1.92
CA ASN A 62 -6.48 5.74 1.59
C ASN A 62 -5.67 7.05 1.70
N THR A 63 -6.29 8.20 1.38
CA THR A 63 -5.69 9.52 1.64
C THR A 63 -5.41 9.69 3.12
N GLU A 64 -6.39 9.45 4.00
CA GLU A 64 -6.21 9.62 5.45
C GLU A 64 -5.08 8.75 6.01
N ARG A 65 -5.04 7.48 5.61
CA ARG A 65 -3.99 6.52 6.02
C ARG A 65 -2.60 6.96 5.55
N LEU A 66 -2.46 7.26 4.27
CA LEU A 66 -1.17 7.64 3.68
C LEU A 66 -0.71 9.01 4.17
N SER A 67 -1.61 9.98 4.31
CA SER A 67 -1.28 11.29 4.86
C SER A 67 -0.75 11.21 6.29
N LYS A 68 -1.34 10.33 7.11
CA LYS A 68 -0.89 10.11 8.49
C LYS A 68 0.51 9.50 8.55
N ILE A 69 0.76 8.43 7.79
CA ILE A 69 2.06 7.74 7.87
C ILE A 69 3.20 8.51 7.19
N LEU A 70 2.91 9.26 6.13
CA LEU A 70 3.89 10.13 5.46
C LEU A 70 4.07 11.48 6.16
N ASN A 71 3.22 11.79 7.15
CA ASN A 71 3.12 13.11 7.76
C ASN A 71 2.98 14.24 6.69
N ASN A 72 2.21 13.98 5.64
CA ASN A 72 2.05 14.89 4.50
C ASN A 72 0.69 14.68 3.80
N ALA A 73 -0.23 15.63 3.98
CA ALA A 73 -1.58 15.57 3.42
C ALA A 73 -1.59 15.48 1.89
N ASN A 74 -0.76 16.29 1.23
CA ASN A 74 -0.73 16.38 -0.23
C ASN A 74 -0.09 15.14 -0.87
N ALA A 75 0.97 14.61 -0.26
CA ALA A 75 1.59 13.36 -0.69
C ALA A 75 0.58 12.21 -0.55
N GLY A 76 -0.03 12.05 0.63
CA GLY A 76 -1.01 10.98 0.87
C GLY A 76 -2.15 10.98 -0.13
N ARG A 77 -2.74 12.15 -0.43
CA ARG A 77 -3.78 12.28 -1.45
C ARG A 77 -3.30 11.93 -2.85
N SER A 78 -2.09 12.34 -3.21
CA SER A 78 -1.54 12.10 -4.55
C SER A 78 -1.20 10.64 -4.77
N LEU A 79 -0.65 9.98 -3.76
CA LEU A 79 -0.33 8.55 -3.81
C LEU A 79 -1.62 7.70 -3.81
N ALA A 80 -2.60 8.01 -2.96
CA ALA A 80 -3.89 7.31 -2.96
C ALA A 80 -4.57 7.35 -4.35
N LYS A 81 -4.61 8.53 -4.98
CA LYS A 81 -5.12 8.68 -6.36
C LYS A 81 -4.32 7.89 -7.39
N SER A 82 -3.01 7.81 -7.22
CA SER A 82 -2.14 7.11 -8.17
C SER A 82 -2.36 5.59 -8.09
N ILE A 83 -2.48 5.06 -6.87
CA ILE A 83 -2.83 3.65 -6.61
C ILE A 83 -4.19 3.32 -7.21
N GLY A 84 -5.24 4.11 -6.90
CA GLY A 84 -6.58 3.86 -7.42
C GLY A 84 -6.67 3.95 -8.95
N LYS A 85 -5.98 4.90 -9.59
CA LYS A 85 -5.91 4.99 -11.05
C LYS A 85 -5.22 3.78 -11.68
N HIS A 86 -4.12 3.32 -11.09
CA HIS A 86 -3.41 2.14 -11.58
C HIS A 86 -4.29 0.88 -11.42
N TRP A 87 -4.95 0.73 -10.27
CA TRP A 87 -5.89 -0.35 -10.01
C TRP A 87 -7.06 -0.37 -11.01
N GLU A 88 -7.65 0.79 -11.30
CA GLU A 88 -8.71 0.93 -12.29
C GLU A 88 -8.22 0.53 -13.70
N TYR A 89 -7.01 0.94 -14.07
CA TYR A 89 -6.40 0.60 -15.37
C TYR A 89 -6.24 -0.91 -15.52
N ILE A 90 -5.62 -1.59 -14.56
CA ILE A 90 -5.39 -3.04 -14.67
C ILE A 90 -6.69 -3.84 -14.54
N SER A 91 -7.64 -3.40 -13.71
CA SER A 91 -8.94 -4.08 -13.54
C SER A 91 -9.80 -4.05 -14.80
N LYS A 92 -9.60 -3.05 -15.67
CA LYS A 92 -10.27 -2.95 -16.97
C LYS A 92 -9.57 -3.76 -18.07
N ASN A 93 -8.25 -3.93 -17.99
CA ASN A 93 -7.46 -4.64 -19.00
C ASN A 93 -7.34 -6.16 -18.73
N ASN A 94 -7.73 -6.61 -17.55
CA ASN A 94 -7.80 -8.03 -17.17
C ASN A 94 -9.20 -8.65 -17.37
N LYS A 95 -10.12 -7.93 -18.03
CA LYS A 95 -11.43 -8.42 -18.48
C LYS A 95 -11.43 -8.62 -19.99
#